data_AF-A0A7S2ICN9-F1
#
_entry.id   AF-A0A7S2ICN9-F1
#
_cell.length_a   1.000
_cell.length_b   1.000
_cell.length_c   1.000
_cell.angle_alpha   90.00
_cell.angle_beta   90.00
_cell.angle_gamma   90.00
#
_symmetry.space_group_name_H-M   'P 1'
#
loop_
_entity.id
_entity.type
_entity.pdbx_description
1 polymer ?
#
loop_
_entity_poly.entity_id
_entity_poly.type
_entity_poly.pdbx_seq_one_letter_code
_entity_poly.pdbx_strand_id
1 'polypeptide(L)'
;MSDLLFKAKVIEKKGSGYMSNWKTTLAVVTADSFLHLFDMPSSVKLQSGSAPEVAFHALMPPVVIPTKEAVEKHGHPKISIPKSWCQNLTPSESMALPNCTISFQDEKGNSAFEIVETVFNSGAKKTFFITSTRKLYLRTVTREETIDWIAALKARK
;
A
#
# COMPACT_ATOMS: atom_id res chain seq x y z
N MET A 1 -7.73 -2.90 18.14
CA MET A 1 -7.06 -3.13 16.85
C MET A 1 -7.86 -4.19 16.12
N SER A 2 -8.03 -4.07 14.80
CA SER A 2 -8.74 -5.08 14.00
C SER A 2 -7.99 -6.41 14.06
N ASP A 3 -8.71 -7.52 14.22
CA ASP A 3 -8.12 -8.88 14.24
C ASP A 3 -7.43 -9.23 12.91
N LEU A 4 -7.72 -8.47 11.85
CA LEU A 4 -7.14 -8.64 10.51
C LEU A 4 -5.87 -7.81 10.29
N LEU A 5 -5.54 -6.85 11.17
CA LEU A 5 -4.35 -6.00 11.00
C LEU A 5 -3.17 -6.62 11.75
N PHE A 6 -2.13 -7.03 11.03
CA PHE A 6 -0.92 -7.57 11.65
C PHE A 6 0.15 -6.50 11.87
N LYS A 7 0.46 -5.71 10.83
CA LYS A 7 1.49 -4.67 10.90
C LYS A 7 1.20 -3.58 9.88
N ALA A 8 1.43 -2.32 10.22
CA ALA A 8 1.34 -1.23 9.25
C ALA A 8 2.47 -0.23 9.44
N LYS A 9 2.93 0.39 8.34
CA LYS A 9 3.94 1.45 8.36
C LYS A 9 3.89 2.30 7.09
N VAL A 10 4.20 3.58 7.23
CA VAL A 10 4.50 4.45 6.11
C VAL A 10 5.93 4.21 5.66
N ILE A 11 6.09 3.65 4.46
CA ILE A 11 7.38 3.27 3.86
C ILE A 11 7.50 3.90 2.48
N GLU A 12 8.64 3.70 1.81
CA GLU A 12 8.79 4.11 0.42
C GLU A 12 8.74 2.90 -0.51
N LYS A 13 7.97 3.03 -1.60
CA LYS A 13 7.85 2.06 -2.69
C LYS A 13 8.51 2.60 -3.94
N LYS A 14 9.27 1.76 -4.64
CA LYS A 14 9.78 2.03 -5.99
C LYS A 14 9.17 1.06 -6.99
N GLY A 15 8.65 1.61 -8.10
CA GLY A 15 7.96 0.84 -9.14
C GLY A 15 8.90 -0.03 -9.98
N SER A 16 8.33 -0.89 -10.81
CA SER A 16 9.07 -1.75 -11.74
C SER A 16 9.57 -0.93 -12.95
N GLY A 17 10.71 -0.26 -12.81
CA GLY A 17 11.37 0.46 -13.91
C GLY A 17 12.63 1.18 -13.48
N TYR A 18 13.65 1.24 -14.36
CA TYR A 18 14.95 1.86 -14.07
C TYR A 18 14.85 3.36 -13.69
N MET A 19 13.84 4.08 -14.20
CA MET A 19 13.57 5.50 -13.92
C MET A 19 12.47 5.74 -12.86
N SER A 20 12.04 4.71 -12.14
CA SER A 20 11.00 4.89 -11.13
C SER A 20 11.55 5.63 -9.91
N ASN A 21 10.82 6.64 -9.43
CA ASN A 21 11.14 7.33 -8.19
C ASN A 21 10.54 6.59 -6.99
N TRP A 22 11.17 6.74 -5.84
CA TRP A 22 10.60 6.34 -4.56
C TRP A 22 9.37 7.20 -4.25
N LYS A 23 8.30 6.56 -3.80
CA LYS A 23 7.04 7.20 -3.40
C LYS A 23 6.67 6.78 -1.99
N THR A 24 6.19 7.72 -1.18
CA THR A 24 5.62 7.43 0.12
C THR A 24 4.34 6.60 -0.05
N THR A 25 4.28 5.47 0.65
CA THR A 25 3.21 4.49 0.55
C THR A 25 2.90 3.96 1.95
N LEU A 26 1.62 3.83 2.28
CA LEU A 26 1.19 3.11 3.47
C LEU A 26 1.21 1.61 3.14
N ALA A 27 2.03 0.86 3.85
CA ALA A 27 2.08 -0.60 3.77
C ALA A 27 1.30 -1.21 4.94
N VAL A 28 0.42 -2.16 4.62
CA VAL A 28 -0.43 -2.86 5.57
C VAL A 28 -0.27 -4.36 5.33
N VAL A 29 0.20 -5.07 6.35
CA VAL A 29 0.24 -6.52 6.42
C VAL A 29 -0.99 -6.98 7.19
N THR A 30 -1.74 -7.87 6.57
CA THR A 30 -2.95 -8.44 7.16
C THR A 30 -2.70 -9.81 7.76
N ALA A 31 -3.60 -10.26 8.63
CA ALA A 31 -3.50 -11.55 9.31
C ALA A 31 -3.67 -12.76 8.37
N ASP A 32 -4.35 -12.57 7.23
CA ASP A 32 -4.53 -13.54 6.15
C ASP A 32 -3.37 -13.52 5.13
N SER A 33 -2.21 -13.00 5.53
CA SER A 33 -0.97 -13.04 4.76
C SER A 33 -1.00 -12.28 3.44
N PHE A 34 -1.67 -11.12 3.41
CA PHE A 34 -1.53 -10.15 2.32
C PHE A 34 -0.68 -8.95 2.75
N LEU A 35 0.04 -8.41 1.77
CA LEU A 35 0.64 -7.08 1.83
C LEU A 35 -0.13 -6.15 0.89
N HIS A 36 -0.84 -5.19 1.48
CA HIS A 36 -1.52 -4.12 0.76
C HIS A 36 -0.67 -2.85 0.82
N LEU A 37 -0.54 -2.20 -0.33
CA LEU A 37 0.18 -0.95 -0.47
C LEU A 37 -0.81 0.12 -0.93
N PHE A 38 -0.80 1.28 -0.28
CA PHE A 38 -1.63 2.43 -0.64
C PHE A 38 -0.72 3.62 -0.94
N ASP A 39 -0.66 4.02 -2.20
CA ASP A 39 0.21 5.12 -2.61
C ASP A 39 -0.36 6.45 -2.10
N MET A 40 0.47 7.25 -1.43
CA MET A 40 0.02 8.54 -0.94
C MET A 40 -0.18 9.53 -2.10
N PRO A 41 -1.27 10.31 -2.10
CA PRO A 41 -1.42 11.42 -3.04
C PRO A 41 -0.26 12.41 -2.89
N SER A 42 0.23 12.96 -4.01
CA SER A 42 1.35 13.92 -4.01
C SER A 42 1.04 15.23 -3.27
N SER A 43 -0.24 15.54 -3.05
CA SER A 43 -0.70 16.69 -2.26
C SER A 43 -0.45 16.53 -0.75
N VAL A 44 -0.20 15.29 -0.29
CA VAL A 44 -0.03 14.97 1.12
C VAL A 44 1.44 15.05 1.49
N LYS A 45 1.79 15.92 2.44
CA LYS A 45 3.15 16.06 2.97
C LYS A 45 3.43 15.01 4.03
N LEU A 46 3.58 13.76 3.61
CA LEU A 46 4.00 12.65 4.47
C LEU A 46 5.37 12.12 4.06
N GLN A 47 6.16 11.75 5.07
CA GLN A 47 7.48 11.17 4.92
C GLN A 47 7.49 9.72 5.42
N SER A 48 8.44 8.92 4.95
CA SER A 48 8.69 7.58 5.49
C SER A 48 8.86 7.63 7.01
N GLY A 49 8.28 6.67 7.73
CA GLY A 49 8.29 6.64 9.19
C GLY A 49 7.17 7.44 9.88
N SER A 50 6.35 8.18 9.12
CA SER A 50 5.14 8.80 9.67
C SER A 50 4.19 7.74 10.27
N ALA A 51 3.36 8.15 11.22
CA ALA A 51 2.38 7.27 11.84
C ALA A 51 1.36 6.72 10.81
N PRO A 52 1.08 5.39 10.80
CA PRO A 52 0.16 4.76 9.86
C PRO A 52 -1.24 5.38 9.87
N GLU A 53 -1.73 5.80 11.03
CA GLU A 53 -3.06 6.37 11.22
C GLU A 53 -3.18 7.73 10.53
N VAL A 54 -2.10 8.54 10.56
CA VAL A 54 -2.06 9.83 9.86
C VAL A 54 -2.09 9.61 8.35
N ALA A 55 -1.36 8.62 7.84
CA ALA A 55 -1.42 8.25 6.43
C ALA A 55 -2.80 7.71 6.03
N PHE A 56 -3.42 6.88 6.86
CA PHE A 56 -4.77 6.39 6.62
C PHE A 56 -5.79 7.54 6.56
N HIS A 57 -5.74 8.47 7.52
CA HIS A 57 -6.60 9.67 7.49
C HIS A 57 -6.42 10.50 6.22
N ALA A 58 -5.19 10.60 5.69
CA ALA A 58 -4.93 11.31 4.45
C ALA A 58 -5.50 10.61 3.20
N LEU A 59 -5.75 9.30 3.26
CA LEU A 59 -6.45 8.55 2.21
C LEU A 59 -7.98 8.67 2.30
N MET A 60 -8.51 9.02 3.48
CA MET A 60 -9.94 9.17 3.66
C MET A 60 -10.46 10.39 2.88
N PRO A 61 -11.65 10.28 2.25
CA PRO A 61 -12.29 11.44 1.64
C PRO A 61 -12.62 12.49 2.73
N PRO A 62 -12.59 13.79 2.39
CA PRO A 62 -12.97 14.83 3.32
C PRO A 62 -14.42 14.66 3.77
N VAL A 63 -14.66 14.76 5.08
CA VAL A 63 -16.01 14.72 5.65
C VAL A 63 -16.68 16.07 5.37
N VAL A 64 -17.71 16.08 4.51
CA VAL A 64 -18.52 17.27 4.25
C VAL A 64 -19.76 17.19 5.13
N ILE A 65 -19.82 18.00 6.19
CA ILE A 65 -21.01 18.15 7.03
C ILE A 65 -21.84 19.31 6.45
N PRO A 66 -23.08 19.07 5.99
CA PRO A 66 -23.95 20.14 5.54
C PRO A 66 -24.26 21.11 6.69
N THR A 67 -24.06 22.41 6.49
CA THR A 67 -24.49 23.43 7.45
C THR A 67 -25.97 23.75 7.27
N LYS A 68 -26.62 24.28 8.31
CA LYS A 68 -28.04 24.67 8.27
C LYS A 68 -28.29 25.71 7.16
N GLU A 69 -27.42 26.70 7.01
CA GLU A 69 -27.58 27.72 5.96
C GLU A 69 -27.47 27.13 4.55
N ALA A 70 -26.63 26.10 4.35
CA ALA A 70 -26.46 25.44 3.06
C ALA A 70 -27.69 24.60 2.66
N VAL A 71 -28.39 24.02 3.63
CA VAL A 71 -29.64 23.28 3.40
C VAL A 71 -30.79 24.25 3.12
N GLU A 72 -30.88 25.35 3.87
CA GLU A 72 -31.97 26.34 3.73
C GLU A 72 -31.89 27.14 2.42
N LYS A 73 -30.68 27.56 1.98
CA LYS A 73 -30.53 28.36 0.74
C LYS A 73 -30.60 27.57 -0.55
N HIS A 74 -30.26 26.28 -0.51
CA HIS A 74 -30.12 25.47 -1.73
C HIS A 74 -31.06 24.27 -1.78
N GLY A 75 -31.90 24.04 -0.76
CA GLY A 75 -32.85 22.95 -0.64
C GLY A 75 -32.18 21.59 -0.42
N HIS A 76 -31.36 21.18 -1.38
CA HIS A 76 -30.44 20.05 -1.29
C HIS A 76 -29.04 20.53 -1.71
N PRO A 77 -28.04 20.55 -0.81
CA PRO A 77 -26.68 20.79 -1.24
C PRO A 77 -26.31 19.72 -2.26
N LYS A 78 -25.94 20.13 -3.48
CA LYS A 78 -25.30 19.26 -4.48
C LYS A 78 -23.91 18.90 -3.95
N ILE A 79 -23.85 18.01 -2.98
CA ILE A 79 -22.60 17.42 -2.52
C ILE A 79 -22.11 16.60 -3.71
N SER A 80 -21.04 17.05 -4.35
CA SER A 80 -20.31 16.25 -5.32
C SER A 80 -19.61 15.14 -4.53
N ILE A 81 -20.36 14.11 -4.15
CA ILE A 81 -19.79 12.89 -3.59
C ILE A 81 -18.90 12.31 -4.70
N PRO A 82 -17.59 12.10 -4.46
CA PRO A 82 -16.73 11.43 -5.43
C PRO A 82 -17.39 10.12 -5.88
N LYS A 83 -17.27 9.78 -7.17
CA LYS A 83 -17.95 8.59 -7.77
C LYS A 83 -17.69 7.28 -7.00
N SER A 84 -16.61 7.18 -6.21
CA SER A 84 -16.59 6.31 -5.02
C SER A 84 -15.78 6.97 -3.90
N TRP A 85 -16.36 7.01 -2.69
CA TRP A 85 -15.70 7.53 -1.49
C TRP A 85 -14.45 6.71 -1.10
N CYS A 86 -14.35 5.47 -1.59
CA CYS A 86 -13.28 4.52 -1.29
C CYS A 86 -12.18 4.47 -2.36
N GLN A 87 -12.17 5.37 -3.35
CA GLN A 87 -11.21 5.32 -4.45
C GLN A 87 -9.74 5.28 -3.99
N ASN A 88 -9.39 6.08 -2.98
CA ASN A 88 -8.06 6.10 -2.37
C ASN A 88 -7.86 5.03 -1.28
N LEU A 89 -8.92 4.32 -0.91
CA LEU A 89 -8.90 3.18 0.02
C LEU A 89 -8.81 1.85 -0.71
N THR A 90 -8.63 1.86 -2.03
CA THR A 90 -8.26 0.67 -2.79
C THR A 90 -6.74 0.55 -2.78
N PRO A 91 -6.17 -0.62 -2.40
CA PRO A 91 -4.73 -0.83 -2.48
C PRO A 91 -4.25 -0.57 -3.91
N SER A 92 -3.17 0.21 -4.06
CA SER A 92 -2.47 0.37 -5.33
C SER A 92 -1.81 -0.94 -5.77
N GLU A 93 -1.36 -1.73 -4.80
CA GLU A 93 -0.87 -3.09 -4.99
C GLU A 93 -1.35 -4.00 -3.85
N SER A 94 -1.54 -5.27 -4.18
CA SER A 94 -1.84 -6.33 -3.22
C SER A 94 -1.06 -7.58 -3.61
N MET A 95 -0.27 -8.11 -2.69
CA MET A 95 0.54 -9.32 -2.88
C MET A 95 0.19 -10.37 -1.83
N ALA A 96 0.01 -11.61 -2.28
CA ALA A 96 -0.14 -12.77 -1.41
C ALA A 96 1.25 -13.20 -0.94
N LEU A 97 1.55 -12.99 0.34
CA LEU A 97 2.87 -13.29 0.92
C LEU A 97 3.32 -14.75 0.76
N PRO A 98 2.43 -15.78 0.83
CA PRO A 98 2.84 -17.17 0.60
C PRO A 98 3.46 -17.40 -0.79
N ASN A 99 3.09 -16.59 -1.78
CA ASN A 99 3.61 -16.67 -3.14
C ASN A 99 4.83 -15.77 -3.38
N CYS A 100 5.35 -15.12 -2.33
CA CYS A 100 6.41 -14.14 -2.44
C CYS A 100 7.78 -14.69 -2.04
N THR A 101 8.83 -14.25 -2.71
CA THR A 101 10.23 -14.28 -2.24
C THR A 101 10.61 -12.89 -1.73
N ILE A 102 11.35 -12.82 -0.61
CA ILE A 102 11.72 -11.55 0.03
C ILE A 102 13.22 -11.56 0.28
N SER A 103 13.94 -10.60 -0.30
CA SER A 103 15.39 -10.45 -0.20
C SER A 103 15.76 -9.05 0.29
N PHE A 104 16.75 -8.99 1.19
CA PHE A 104 17.34 -7.72 1.61
C PHE A 104 18.30 -7.23 0.52
N GLN A 105 18.27 -5.94 0.23
CA GLN A 105 19.15 -5.29 -0.74
C GLN A 105 19.87 -4.13 -0.04
N ASP A 106 21.19 -4.24 0.08
CA ASP A 106 22.04 -3.24 0.73
C ASP A 106 22.96 -2.60 -0.31
N GLU A 107 22.39 -1.75 -1.16
CA GLU A 107 23.16 -1.05 -2.17
C GLU A 107 23.52 0.36 -1.68
N LYS A 108 24.82 0.61 -1.49
CA LYS A 108 25.41 1.95 -1.26
C LYS A 108 24.75 2.71 -0.10
N GLY A 109 24.42 2.02 0.99
CA GLY A 109 23.82 2.64 2.19
C GLY A 109 22.31 2.89 2.11
N ASN A 110 21.64 2.46 1.04
CA ASN A 110 20.19 2.42 0.97
C ASN A 110 19.69 1.02 1.33
N SER A 111 19.37 0.81 2.61
CA SER A 111 18.80 -0.45 3.10
C SER A 111 17.36 -0.63 2.62
N ALA A 112 17.20 -1.29 1.48
CA ALA A 112 15.93 -1.62 0.86
C ALA A 112 15.69 -3.14 0.89
N PHE A 113 14.52 -3.56 0.47
CA PHE A 113 14.19 -4.95 0.27
C PHE A 113 13.31 -5.13 -0.95
N GLU A 114 13.46 -6.30 -1.56
CA GLU A 114 12.76 -6.69 -2.76
C GLU A 114 11.74 -7.76 -2.41
N ILE A 115 10.55 -7.63 -2.98
CA ILE A 115 9.49 -8.63 -2.94
C ILE A 115 9.22 -9.07 -4.37
N VAL A 116 9.30 -10.38 -4.61
CA VAL A 116 8.94 -11.00 -5.88
C VAL A 116 7.81 -11.97 -5.65
N GLU A 117 6.62 -11.68 -6.18
CA GLU A 117 5.48 -12.61 -6.17
C GLU A 117 5.43 -13.41 -7.46
N THR A 118 5.21 -14.71 -7.32
CA THR A 118 4.99 -15.64 -8.42
C THR A 118 3.50 -15.95 -8.51
N VAL A 119 2.85 -15.51 -9.59
CA VAL A 119 1.42 -15.73 -9.83
C VAL A 119 1.25 -16.82 -10.89
N PHE A 120 0.48 -17.86 -10.56
CA PHE A 120 0.11 -18.92 -11.47
C PHE A 120 -1.15 -18.52 -12.24
N ASN A 121 -1.02 -18.26 -13.55
CA ASN A 121 -2.18 -17.97 -14.38
C ASN A 121 -2.69 -19.27 -15.01
N SER A 122 -3.84 -19.77 -14.55
CA SER A 122 -4.57 -20.83 -15.24
C SER A 122 -5.65 -20.22 -16.15
N GLY A 123 -5.36 -20.10 -17.45
CA GLY A 123 -6.37 -19.77 -18.45
C GLY A 123 -7.23 -20.99 -18.84
N ALA A 124 -8.44 -20.74 -19.35
CA ALA A 124 -9.44 -21.75 -19.73
C ALA A 124 -9.06 -22.69 -20.91
N LYS A 125 -7.78 -22.76 -21.31
CA LYS A 125 -7.25 -23.78 -22.22
C LYS A 125 -6.03 -24.41 -21.54
N LYS A 126 -6.23 -25.64 -21.04
CA LYS A 126 -5.32 -26.47 -20.22
C LYS A 126 -4.01 -26.90 -20.92
N THR A 127 -3.26 -26.01 -21.56
CA THR A 127 -2.00 -26.40 -22.23
C THR A 127 -0.78 -25.54 -21.94
N PHE A 128 -0.87 -24.41 -21.25
CA PHE A 128 0.33 -23.69 -20.79
C PHE A 128 0.13 -23.09 -19.41
N PHE A 129 0.90 -23.57 -18.42
CA PHE A 129 1.06 -22.92 -17.13
C PHE A 129 1.91 -21.66 -17.33
N ILE A 130 1.27 -20.54 -17.62
CA ILE A 130 1.98 -19.26 -17.72
C ILE A 130 2.16 -18.74 -16.30
N THR A 131 3.39 -18.79 -15.81
CA THR A 131 3.76 -18.17 -14.54
C THR A 131 4.19 -16.74 -14.81
N SER A 132 3.57 -15.77 -14.14
CA SER A 132 4.00 -14.36 -14.20
C SER A 132 4.62 -13.95 -12.88
N THR A 133 5.71 -13.19 -12.93
CA THR A 133 6.36 -12.65 -11.74
C THR A 133 6.09 -11.15 -11.62
N ARG A 134 5.77 -10.69 -10.40
CA ARG A 134 5.63 -9.26 -10.06
C ARG A 134 6.71 -8.91 -9.05
N LYS A 135 7.37 -7.76 -9.26
CA LYS A 135 8.51 -7.34 -8.43
C LYS A 135 8.32 -5.93 -7.91
N LEU A 136 8.54 -5.74 -6.62
CA LEU A 136 8.48 -4.46 -5.92
C LEU A 136 9.72 -4.24 -5.07
N TYR A 137 10.12 -2.98 -4.94
CA TYR A 137 11.17 -2.56 -4.01
C TYR A 137 10.59 -1.65 -2.95
N LEU A 138 10.92 -1.94 -1.69
CA LEU A 138 10.44 -1.22 -0.52
C LEU A 138 11.62 -0.80 0.35
N ARG A 139 11.52 0.32 1.05
CA ARG A 139 12.51 0.72 2.08
C ARG A 139 11.86 1.44 3.24
N THR A 140 12.39 1.23 4.43
CA THR A 140 12.01 1.95 5.66
C THR A 140 13.03 3.05 5.97
N VAL A 141 12.86 3.76 7.10
CA VAL A 141 13.73 4.89 7.46
C VAL A 141 15.12 4.40 7.85
N THR A 142 15.19 3.30 8.61
CA THR A 142 16.48 2.73 9.05
C THR A 142 16.65 1.29 8.57
N ARG A 143 17.89 0.80 8.63
CA ARG A 143 18.25 -0.58 8.32
C ARG A 143 17.57 -1.58 9.25
N GLU A 144 17.56 -1.27 10.54
CA GLU A 144 16.99 -2.11 11.60
C GLU A 144 15.49 -2.29 11.37
N GLU A 145 14.80 -1.21 11.00
CA GLU A 145 13.40 -1.26 10.60
C GLU A 145 13.18 -2.10 9.35
N THR A 146 14.09 -2.04 8.37
CA THR A 146 13.99 -2.86 7.15
C THR A 146 14.12 -4.34 7.52
N ILE A 147 15.07 -4.69 8.38
CA ILE A 147 15.27 -6.07 8.86
C ILE A 147 14.05 -6.57 9.63
N ASP A 148 13.51 -5.77 10.54
CA ASP A 148 12.29 -6.07 11.30
C ASP A 148 11.06 -6.26 10.37
N TRP A 149 10.94 -5.44 9.32
CA TRP A 149 9.90 -5.61 8.31
C TRP A 149 10.06 -6.89 7.50
N ILE A 150 11.27 -7.22 7.05
CA ILE A 150 11.53 -8.47 6.34
C ILE A 150 11.21 -9.68 7.23
N ALA A 151 11.59 -9.64 8.50
CA ALA A 151 11.28 -10.70 9.46
C ALA A 151 9.76 -10.87 9.63
N ALA A 152 9.03 -9.77 9.80
CA ALA A 152 7.57 -9.78 9.92
C ALA A 152 6.87 -10.35 8.68
N LEU A 153 7.34 -10.00 7.48
CA LEU A 153 6.78 -10.53 6.23
C LEU A 153 7.12 -12.02 6.03
N LYS A 154 8.34 -12.44 6.38
CA LYS A 154 8.77 -13.85 6.29
C LYS A 154 8.01 -14.75 7.26
N ALA A 155 7.64 -14.26 8.44
CA ALA A 155 6.83 -15.00 9.40
C ALA A 155 5.38 -15.26 8.92
N ARG A 156 4.98 -14.67 7.79
CA ARG A 156 3.62 -14.74 7.22
C ARG A 156 3.56 -15.41 5.85
N LYS A 157 4.68 -15.96 5.35
CA LYS A 157 4.66 -16.84 4.19
C LYS A 157 4.16 -18.22 4.59
#